data_AF-I0WA57-F1
#
_entry.id   AF-I0WA57-F1
#
_cell.length_a   1.000
_cell.length_b   1.000
_cell.length_c   1.000
_cell.angle_alpha   90.00
_cell.angle_beta   90.00
_cell.angle_gamma   90.00
#
_symmetry.space_group_name_H-M   'P 1'
#
loop_
_entity.id
_entity.type
_entity.pdbx_description
1 polymer ?
#
loop_
_entity_poly.entity_id
_entity_poly.type
_entity_poly.pdbx_seq_one_letter_code
_entity_poly.pdbx_strand_id
1 'polypeptide(L)'
;MGQLAWIVDKFREWTHPREALPHDVVGIDRLLTNVMLYWLTDTASSSAYVGYMQESSWGAAKSASGTPTAVIVFAHDVGIRRYAEPEHAVTRWTDVRTVAVTSPHSKSPRP
;
A
#
# COMPACT_ATOMS: atom_id res chain seq x y z
N MET A 1 19.27 -1.08 14.48
CA MET A 1 19.38 -1.82 13.19
C MET A 1 18.16 -2.67 12.83
N GLY A 2 17.22 -2.99 13.75
CA GLY A 2 16.01 -3.75 13.40
C GLY A 2 14.97 -2.98 12.56
N GLN A 3 14.80 -1.68 12.80
CA GLN A 3 13.81 -0.85 12.11
C GLN A 3 14.09 -0.71 10.60
N LEU A 4 15.35 -0.46 10.22
CA LEU A 4 15.76 -0.41 8.81
C LEU A 4 15.58 -1.77 8.12
N ALA A 5 16.00 -2.85 8.77
CA ALA A 5 15.87 -4.19 8.22
C ALA A 5 14.40 -4.55 7.96
N TRP A 6 13.51 -4.22 8.90
CA TRP A 6 12.07 -4.43 8.76
C TRP A 6 11.44 -3.61 7.62
N ILE A 7 11.79 -2.32 7.53
CA ILE A 7 11.29 -1.45 6.45
C ILE A 7 11.76 -1.97 5.09
N VAL A 8 13.04 -2.34 4.95
CA VAL A 8 13.60 -2.86 3.69
C VAL A 8 12.96 -4.18 3.29
N ASP A 9 12.68 -5.08 4.24
CA ASP A 9 11.98 -6.34 3.98
C ASP A 9 10.58 -6.08 3.39
N LYS A 10 9.82 -5.14 3.96
CA LYS A 10 8.50 -4.76 3.44
C LYS A 10 8.54 -4.06 2.09
N PHE A 11 9.52 -3.19 1.86
CA PHE A 11 9.72 -2.63 0.53
C PHE A 11 10.08 -3.70 -0.50
N ARG A 12 10.84 -4.73 -0.12
CA ARG A 12 11.13 -5.86 -1.02
C ARG A 12 9.88 -6.69 -1.33
N GLU A 13 9.04 -6.94 -0.33
CA GLU A 13 7.83 -7.74 -0.49
C GLU A 13 6.76 -7.03 -1.34
N TRP A 14 6.65 -5.71 -1.22
CA TRP A 14 5.57 -4.92 -1.83
C TRP A 14 5.98 -4.19 -3.12
N THR A 15 7.25 -4.21 -3.49
CA THR A 15 7.73 -3.57 -4.72
C THR A 15 7.87 -4.58 -5.85
N HIS A 16 7.52 -4.15 -7.06
CA HIS A 16 7.62 -4.97 -8.27
C HIS A 16 8.48 -4.26 -9.32
N PRO A 17 9.34 -4.99 -10.07
CA PRO A 17 9.52 -6.45 -10.07
C PRO A 17 10.29 -6.98 -8.84
N ARG A 18 9.86 -8.13 -8.30
CA ARG A 18 10.40 -8.74 -7.05
C ARG A 18 11.89 -9.13 -7.11
N GLU A 19 12.43 -9.25 -8.31
CA GLU A 19 13.82 -9.62 -8.58
C GLU A 19 14.76 -8.42 -8.46
N ALA A 20 14.24 -7.19 -8.57
CA ALA A 20 15.02 -5.98 -8.41
C ALA A 20 15.21 -5.64 -6.93
N LEU A 21 16.36 -5.03 -6.60
CA LEU A 21 16.58 -4.56 -5.23
C LEU A 21 15.64 -3.38 -4.94
N PRO A 22 15.14 -3.22 -3.71
CA PRO A 22 14.17 -2.17 -3.39
C PRO A 22 14.66 -0.76 -3.71
N HIS A 23 15.98 -0.53 -3.62
CA HIS A 23 16.60 0.74 -3.96
C HIS A 23 16.70 1.00 -5.46
N ASP A 24 16.65 -0.03 -6.31
CA ASP A 24 16.64 0.11 -7.76
C ASP A 24 15.25 0.50 -8.28
N VAL A 25 14.20 0.12 -7.55
CA VAL A 25 12.81 0.41 -7.97
C VAL A 25 12.30 1.72 -7.36
N VAL A 26 12.58 1.99 -6.08
CA VAL A 26 12.09 3.17 -5.37
C VAL A 26 13.13 4.30 -5.33
N GLY A 27 14.41 3.98 -5.49
CA GLY A 27 15.54 4.90 -5.30
C GLY A 27 16.06 4.89 -3.86
N ILE A 28 17.39 4.80 -3.68
CA ILE A 28 18.04 4.74 -2.35
C ILE A 28 17.71 5.97 -1.49
N ASP A 29 17.65 7.17 -2.08
CA ASP A 29 17.36 8.41 -1.37
C ASP A 29 15.95 8.46 -0.78
N ARG A 30 14.97 7.92 -1.53
CA ARG A 30 13.59 7.83 -1.06
C ARG A 30 13.44 6.81 0.06
N LEU A 31 14.14 5.68 -0.04
CA LEU A 31 14.17 4.66 1.00
C LEU A 31 14.76 5.23 2.31
N LEU A 32 15.92 5.89 2.22
CA LEU A 32 16.58 6.48 3.39
C LEU A 32 15.79 7.64 3.98
N THR A 33 15.15 8.46 3.14
CA THR A 33 14.26 9.53 3.62
C THR A 33 13.10 8.97 4.45
N ASN A 34 12.47 7.88 3.99
CA ASN A 34 11.40 7.24 4.74
C ASN A 34 11.89 6.73 6.11
N VAL A 35 13.05 6.08 6.14
CA VAL A 35 13.66 5.60 7.39
C VAL A 35 14.00 6.77 8.33
N MET A 36 14.56 7.85 7.80
CA MET A 36 14.91 9.05 8.58
C MET A 36 13.68 9.74 9.17
N LEU A 37 12.52 9.72 8.50
CA LEU A 37 11.28 10.24 9.07
C LEU A 37 10.88 9.50 10.34
N TYR A 38 10.88 8.16 10.31
CA TYR A 38 10.54 7.37 11.50
C TYR A 38 11.58 7.51 12.62
N TRP A 39 12.86 7.67 12.26
CA TRP A 39 13.94 7.83 13.23
C TRP A 39 13.93 9.20 13.91
N LEU A 40 13.85 10.28 13.14
CA LEU A 40 13.92 11.66 13.67
C LEU A 40 12.68 12.02 14.50
N THR A 41 11.53 11.45 14.15
CA THR A 41 10.26 11.73 14.85
C THR A 41 9.95 10.74 15.97
N ASP A 42 10.79 9.72 16.18
CA ASP A 42 10.57 8.63 17.14
C ASP A 42 9.18 7.96 17.00
N THR A 43 8.66 7.90 15.77
CA THR A 43 7.30 7.39 15.47
C THR A 43 7.27 5.90 15.15
N ALA A 44 8.41 5.20 15.29
CA ALA A 44 8.50 3.77 15.03
C ALA A 44 7.55 2.97 15.94
N SER A 45 7.49 3.31 17.23
CA SER A 45 6.65 2.61 18.21
C SER A 45 5.19 3.03 18.14
N SER A 46 4.90 4.32 17.91
CA SER A 46 3.53 4.84 17.86
C SER A 46 2.77 4.39 16.62
N SER A 47 3.44 4.24 15.47
CA SER A 47 2.83 3.67 14.27
C SER A 47 2.55 2.17 14.39
N ALA A 48 3.43 1.42 15.06
CA ALA A 48 3.20 0.00 15.35
C ALA A 48 1.98 -0.23 16.25
N TYR A 49 1.65 0.74 17.12
CA TYR A 49 0.48 0.68 18.00
C TYR A 49 -0.86 0.60 17.25
N VAL A 50 -0.94 1.06 15.99
CA VAL A 50 -2.15 0.94 15.15
C VAL A 50 -2.55 -0.53 14.98
N GLY A 51 -1.58 -1.43 14.83
CA GLY A 51 -1.86 -2.87 14.75
C GLY A 51 -2.42 -3.44 16.06
N TYR A 52 -2.01 -2.90 17.20
CA TYR A 52 -2.53 -3.28 18.51
C TYR A 52 -3.94 -2.73 18.77
N MET A 53 -4.23 -1.52 18.32
CA MET A 53 -5.57 -0.90 18.40
C MET A 53 -6.56 -1.43 17.36
N GLN A 54 -6.12 -2.27 16.43
CA GLN A 54 -7.01 -2.87 15.45
C GLN A 54 -7.85 -3.96 16.14
N GLU A 55 -8.91 -3.54 16.85
CA GLU A 55 -9.82 -4.41 17.60
C GLU A 55 -10.64 -5.37 16.71
N SER A 56 -10.67 -5.11 15.40
CA SER A 56 -11.35 -5.99 14.44
C SER A 56 -10.52 -7.24 14.17
N SER A 57 -11.08 -8.40 14.52
CA SER A 57 -10.51 -9.68 14.12
C SER A 57 -10.42 -9.77 12.60
N TRP A 58 -9.35 -10.42 12.12
CA TRP A 58 -9.18 -10.69 10.70
C TRP A 58 -10.40 -11.44 10.16
N GLY A 59 -11.11 -10.84 9.21
CA GLY A 59 -12.32 -11.41 8.61
C GLY A 59 -13.64 -11.10 9.32
N ALA A 60 -13.66 -10.24 10.34
CA ALA A 60 -14.91 -9.73 10.90
C ALA A 60 -15.69 -8.95 9.83
N ALA A 61 -16.96 -9.32 9.62
CA ALA A 61 -17.84 -8.59 8.70
C ALA A 61 -18.00 -7.15 9.18
N LYS A 62 -17.60 -6.20 8.35
CA LYS A 62 -17.74 -4.76 8.66
C LYS A 62 -19.15 -4.28 8.30
N SER A 63 -19.70 -3.39 9.12
CA SER A 63 -20.96 -2.74 8.79
C SER A 63 -20.81 -1.88 7.54
N ALA A 64 -21.83 -1.88 6.69
CA ALA A 64 -21.82 -1.12 5.45
C ALA A 64 -21.68 0.38 5.75
N SER A 65 -20.64 1.01 5.19
CA SER A 65 -20.40 2.45 5.41
C SER A 65 -21.48 3.36 4.82
N GLY A 66 -22.26 2.89 3.83
CA GLY A 66 -23.29 3.67 3.13
C GLY A 66 -22.77 4.77 2.19
N THR A 67 -21.51 5.17 2.33
CA THR A 67 -20.85 6.18 1.48
C THR A 67 -20.53 5.60 0.10
N PRO A 68 -20.82 6.34 -1.00
CA PRO A 68 -20.39 5.95 -2.35
C PRO A 68 -18.86 5.78 -2.43
N THR A 69 -18.40 4.56 -2.74
CA THR A 69 -16.97 4.22 -2.79
C THR A 69 -16.58 3.74 -4.18
N ALA A 70 -15.46 4.24 -4.70
CA ALA A 70 -14.83 3.69 -5.90
C ALA A 70 -13.60 2.86 -5.50
N VAL A 71 -13.41 1.70 -6.13
CA VAL A 71 -12.29 0.79 -5.86
C VAL A 71 -11.42 0.65 -7.13
N ILE A 72 -10.11 0.75 -6.93
CA ILE A 72 -9.09 0.43 -7.93
C ILE A 72 -8.23 -0.72 -7.39
N VAL A 73 -8.05 -1.76 -8.19
CA VAL A 73 -7.26 -2.95 -7.84
C VAL A 73 -6.13 -3.07 -8.85
N PHE A 74 -4.88 -3.03 -8.39
CA PHE A 74 -3.69 -3.23 -9.23
C PHE A 74 -3.34 -4.72 -9.33
N ALA A 75 -2.53 -5.09 -10.33
CA ALA A 75 -2.26 -6.49 -10.71
C ALA A 75 -1.69 -7.41 -9.61
N HIS A 76 -1.17 -6.83 -8.53
CA HIS A 76 -0.63 -7.56 -7.39
C HIS A 76 -1.35 -7.27 -6.07
N ASP A 77 -2.49 -6.57 -6.11
CA ASP A 77 -3.34 -6.33 -4.96
C ASP A 77 -4.30 -7.52 -4.73
N VAL A 78 -4.60 -7.83 -3.47
CA VAL A 78 -5.60 -8.83 -3.10
C VAL A 78 -6.96 -8.15 -2.95
N GLY A 79 -7.53 -7.69 -4.08
CA GLY A 79 -8.85 -7.05 -4.12
C GLY A 79 -9.96 -8.01 -4.53
N ILE A 80 -10.71 -8.57 -3.57
CA ILE A 80 -11.83 -9.48 -3.85
C ILE A 80 -13.16 -8.71 -3.77
N ARG A 81 -13.75 -8.43 -4.94
CA ARG A 81 -15.01 -7.66 -5.06
C ARG A 81 -16.16 -8.22 -4.21
N ARG A 82 -16.27 -9.55 -4.11
CA ARG A 82 -17.30 -10.25 -3.31
C ARG A 82 -17.28 -9.85 -1.83
N TYR A 83 -16.12 -9.54 -1.27
CA TYR A 83 -16.01 -9.11 0.14
C TYR A 83 -16.15 -7.59 0.28
N ALA A 84 -15.85 -6.81 -0.77
CA ALA A 84 -15.95 -5.35 -0.73
C ALA A 84 -17.39 -4.82 -0.88
N GLU A 85 -18.24 -5.46 -1.70
CA GLU A 85 -19.62 -5.02 -1.95
C GLU A 85 -20.55 -5.08 -0.72
N PRO A 86 -20.45 -6.07 0.19
CA PRO A 86 -21.23 -6.07 1.42
C PRO A 86 -20.79 -5.01 2.44
N GLU A 87 -19.50 -4.65 2.45
CA GLU A 87 -18.91 -3.72 3.42
C GLU A 87 -18.96 -2.25 2.95
N HIS A 88 -19.09 -2.01 1.64
CA HIS A 88 -19.04 -0.68 1.04
C HIS A 88 -20.06 -0.51 -0.09
N ALA A 89 -20.63 0.69 -0.24
CA ALA A 89 -21.48 1.03 -1.37
C ALA A 89 -20.61 1.29 -2.61
N VAL A 90 -20.10 0.22 -3.23
CA VAL A 90 -19.18 0.29 -4.38
C VAL A 90 -19.93 0.80 -5.62
N THR A 91 -19.61 2.01 -6.08
CA THR A 91 -20.22 2.63 -7.27
C THR A 91 -19.40 2.44 -8.53
N ARG A 92 -18.08 2.20 -8.39
CA ARG A 92 -17.16 1.98 -9.51
C ARG A 92 -16.06 0.99 -9.13
N TRP A 93 -15.75 0.06 -10.03
CA TRP A 93 -14.67 -0.90 -9.89
C TRP A 93 -13.73 -0.83 -11.09
N THR A 94 -12.43 -0.65 -10.86
CA THR A 94 -11.41 -0.59 -11.91
C THR A 94 -10.31 -1.62 -11.63
N ASP A 95 -10.12 -2.56 -12.56
CA ASP A 95 -9.05 -3.55 -12.51
C ASP A 95 -7.90 -3.08 -13.43
N VAL A 96 -6.71 -2.90 -12.85
CA VAL A 96 -5.52 -2.40 -13.54
C VAL A 96 -4.47 -3.50 -13.59
N ARG A 97 -4.08 -3.90 -14.81
CA ARG A 97 -3.07 -4.95 -15.06
C ARG A 97 -1.63 -4.52 -14.77
N THR A 98 -1.42 -3.28 -14.35
CA THR A 98 -0.11 -2.72 -14.01
C THR A 98 0.02 -2.60 -12.50
N VAL A 99 1.25 -2.65 -11.98
CA VAL A 99 1.53 -2.45 -10.57
C VAL A 99 1.47 -0.98 -10.17
N ALA A 100 0.96 -0.69 -8.97
CA ALA A 100 0.77 0.67 -8.45
C ALA A 100 2.05 1.52 -8.52
N VAL A 101 3.21 0.92 -8.21
CA VAL A 101 4.51 1.61 -8.17
C VAL A 101 5.02 2.03 -9.57
N THR A 102 4.53 1.36 -10.62
CA THR A 102 4.91 1.60 -12.02
C THR A 102 3.86 2.37 -12.81
N SER A 103 2.81 2.90 -12.16
CA SER A 103 1.82 3.72 -12.86
C SER A 103 2.53 4.87 -13.56
N PRO A 104 2.54 4.90 -14.90
CA PRO A 104 3.30 5.90 -15.61
C PRO A 104 2.60 7.23 -15.40
N HIS A 105 3.32 8.21 -14.84
CA HIS A 105 3.06 9.60 -15.18
C HIS A 105 3.20 9.73 -16.70
N SER A 106 2.11 9.48 -17.43
CA SER A 106 2.07 9.68 -18.87
C SER A 106 2.13 11.20 -19.11
N LYS A 107 3.34 11.74 -19.27
CA LYS A 107 3.51 12.94 -20.07
C LYS A 107 3.06 12.55 -21.48
N SER A 108 1.88 13.01 -21.87
CA SER A 108 1.47 12.94 -23.27
C SER A 108 2.47 13.74 -24.11
N PRO A 109 2.95 13.20 -25.24
CA PRO A 109 3.57 14.03 -26.26
C PRO A 109 2.43 14.77 -26.97
N ARG A 110 2.38 16.10 -26.82
CA ARG A 110 1.54 16.94 -27.68
C ARG A 110 2.26 17.15 -29.03
N PRO A 111 1.49 17.27 -30.13
CA PRO A 111 2.00 17.31 -31.50
C PRO A 111 2.89 18.51 -31.79
#